data_AF-A0A972N3U4-F1
#
_entry.id   AF-A0A972N3U4-F1
#
_cell.length_a   1.000
_cell.length_b   1.000
_cell.length_c   1.000
_cell.angle_alpha   90.00
_cell.angle_beta   90.00
_cell.angle_gamma   90.00
#
_symmetry.space_group_name_H-M   'P 1'
#
loop_
_entity.id
_entity.type
_entity.pdbx_description
1 polymer ?
#
loop_
_entity_poly.entity_id
_entity_poly.type
_entity_poly.pdbx_seq_one_letter_code
_entity_poly.pdbx_strand_id
1 'polypeptide(L)'
;MKKFTKIALSCALISSVSFAMSQGNGGSHASSEVRGSVIKNQVSMEKIQTSKNSQAVIGSTDVKKSAIQTSKINNEGRTYNVKVGKNAGAQIGSVKVDASVIQKSKIDNYSDAQHIKTGKNSRAQIGTVEIQKSSVKSSTVSNDSQAYHIKTGKNSAAVIGSTNINKSFVKASKIKNESAAIDVKTSKNSVAVIGSTDIKKSDVQRSKISNKSYAGEVRVGKNAKAQIGSIEIQKSNVYNSTIKNKSCASNVKVGKNSSLEAGSINIK
;
A
#
# COMPACT_ATOMS: atom_id res chain seq x y z
N MET A 1 -4.39 31.24 30.91
CA MET A 1 -4.38 29.80 31.25
C MET A 1 -3.87 28.98 30.06
N LYS A 2 -2.58 28.61 30.07
CA LYS A 2 -1.97 27.75 29.04
C LYS A 2 -2.41 26.30 29.30
N LYS A 3 -3.24 25.74 28.41
CA LYS A 3 -3.64 24.32 28.49
C LYS A 3 -2.43 23.46 28.13
N PHE A 4 -1.89 22.76 29.13
CA PHE A 4 -0.86 21.74 28.95
C PHE A 4 -1.36 20.67 27.97
N THR A 5 -0.62 20.49 26.88
CA THR A 5 -0.86 19.41 25.93
C THR A 5 -0.31 18.15 26.58
N LYS A 6 -1.19 17.33 27.16
CA LYS A 6 -0.85 15.95 27.55
C LYS A 6 -0.42 15.20 26.27
N ILE A 7 0.88 15.04 26.09
CA ILE A 7 1.44 14.11 25.10
C ILE A 7 1.23 12.72 25.71
N ALA A 8 0.10 12.08 25.36
CA ALA A 8 -0.04 10.65 25.58
C ALA A 8 0.87 9.94 24.57
N LEU A 9 2.13 9.74 24.96
CA LEU A 9 3.05 8.83 24.31
C LEU A 9 2.66 7.42 24.77
N SER A 10 1.59 6.85 24.22
CA SER A 10 1.34 5.42 24.39
C SER A 10 2.39 4.69 23.58
N CYS A 11 3.35 4.09 24.29
CA CYS A 11 4.47 3.32 23.80
C CYS A 11 4.05 2.38 22.66
N ALA A 12 4.37 2.75 21.42
CA ALA A 12 4.30 1.85 20.28
C ALA A 12 5.73 1.38 20.02
N LEU A 13 6.00 0.09 20.26
CA LEU A 13 7.18 -0.58 19.73
C LEU A 13 7.19 -0.36 18.21
N ILE A 14 8.10 0.50 17.75
CA ILE A 14 8.33 0.79 16.33
C ILE A 14 9.05 -0.42 15.73
N SER A 15 8.34 -1.50 15.43
CA SER A 15 8.91 -2.62 14.67
C SER A 15 8.81 -2.34 13.17
N SER A 16 9.74 -1.53 12.67
CA SER A 16 10.07 -1.52 11.24
C SER A 16 11.22 -2.49 11.02
N VAL A 17 11.00 -3.54 10.23
CA VAL A 17 12.12 -4.38 9.76
C VAL A 17 12.65 -3.72 8.48
N SER A 18 13.81 -3.09 8.58
CA SER A 18 14.54 -2.55 7.43
C SER A 18 15.79 -3.38 7.21
N PHE A 19 15.91 -4.01 6.05
CA PHE A 19 17.17 -4.64 5.64
C PHE A 19 17.98 -3.63 4.82
N ALA A 20 19.01 -3.07 5.45
CA ALA A 20 20.13 -2.41 4.79
C ALA A 20 21.38 -2.76 5.61
N MET A 21 22.20 -3.71 5.14
CA MET A 21 23.43 -4.06 5.84
C MET A 21 24.59 -3.16 5.40
N SER A 22 25.38 -2.76 6.40
CA SER A 22 26.51 -1.83 6.46
C SER A 22 27.31 -1.59 5.16
N GLN A 23 27.59 -0.31 4.87
CA GLN A 23 28.65 0.08 3.96
C GLN A 23 30.01 -0.12 4.65
N GLY A 24 30.64 -1.26 4.40
CA GLY A 24 32.08 -1.42 4.56
C GLY A 24 32.80 -0.60 3.50
N ASN A 25 33.69 0.27 3.94
CA ASN A 25 34.45 1.19 3.09
C ASN A 25 35.40 0.39 2.17
N GLY A 26 35.24 0.53 0.86
CA GLY A 26 36.19 0.04 -0.15
C GLY A 26 35.72 -1.18 -0.96
N GLY A 27 35.31 -0.92 -2.22
CA GLY A 27 35.27 -1.93 -3.30
C GLY A 27 34.11 -2.94 -3.25
N SER A 28 33.32 -2.97 -4.33
CA SER A 28 32.20 -3.88 -4.64
C SER A 28 30.84 -3.55 -3.99
N HIS A 29 29.80 -3.53 -4.83
CA HIS A 29 28.42 -3.25 -4.44
C HIS A 29 27.92 -4.27 -3.43
N ALA A 30 27.87 -3.91 -2.14
CA ALA A 30 27.22 -4.73 -1.12
C ALA A 30 25.69 -4.74 -1.34
N SER A 31 25.21 -5.63 -2.22
CA SER A 31 23.82 -6.07 -2.24
C SER A 31 23.65 -7.16 -1.18
N SER A 32 22.67 -6.99 -0.27
CA SER A 32 22.36 -8.04 0.70
C SER A 32 21.65 -9.20 -0.01
N GLU A 33 22.16 -10.41 0.12
CA GLU A 33 21.53 -11.60 -0.43
C GLU A 33 20.78 -12.39 0.66
N VAL A 34 19.51 -12.70 0.41
CA VAL A 34 18.64 -13.50 1.27
C VAL A 34 18.19 -14.72 0.47
N ARG A 35 18.56 -15.91 0.93
CA ARG A 35 18.22 -17.19 0.28
C ARG A 35 17.50 -18.12 1.25
N GLY A 36 16.50 -18.85 0.75
CA GLY A 36 15.82 -19.90 1.52
C GLY A 36 15.19 -19.45 2.85
N SER A 37 14.96 -18.15 3.04
CA SER A 37 14.63 -17.58 4.35
C SER A 37 13.16 -17.18 4.44
N VAL A 38 12.63 -17.10 5.65
CA VAL A 38 11.33 -16.50 5.95
C VAL A 38 11.55 -15.21 6.72
N ILE A 39 11.27 -14.08 6.07
CA ILE A 39 11.21 -12.76 6.71
C ILE A 39 9.77 -12.57 7.20
N LYS A 40 9.59 -12.39 8.51
CA LYS A 40 8.27 -12.26 9.13
C LYS A 40 8.19 -10.96 9.93
N ASN A 41 7.21 -10.11 9.64
CA ASN A 41 6.88 -8.93 10.40
C ASN A 41 5.39 -8.97 10.74
N GLN A 42 5.04 -8.99 12.03
CA GLN A 42 3.66 -9.03 12.49
C GLN A 42 3.47 -7.98 13.58
N VAL A 43 2.49 -7.11 13.40
CA VAL A 43 2.11 -6.09 14.38
C VAL A 43 0.60 -6.03 14.51
N SER A 44 0.12 -5.93 15.75
CA SER A 44 -1.27 -5.64 16.08
C SER A 44 -1.31 -4.50 17.09
N MET A 45 -2.10 -3.46 16.83
CA MET A 45 -2.30 -2.36 17.76
C MET A 45 -3.75 -1.88 17.77
N GLU A 46 -4.30 -1.67 18.94
CA GLU A 46 -5.66 -1.14 19.07
C GLU A 46 -5.79 0.26 18.48
N LYS A 47 -4.80 1.13 18.71
CA LYS A 47 -4.88 2.55 18.33
C LYS A 47 -3.54 3.09 17.85
N ILE A 48 -3.60 3.81 16.75
CA ILE A 48 -2.52 4.63 16.21
C ILE A 48 -3.02 6.07 16.16
N GLN A 49 -2.28 6.98 16.78
CA GLN A 49 -2.60 8.40 16.72
C GLN A 49 -1.33 9.20 16.43
N THR A 50 -1.30 9.86 15.27
CA THR A 50 -0.24 10.83 14.98
C THR A 50 -0.70 12.23 15.37
N SER A 51 0.20 13.00 15.97
CA SER A 51 0.01 14.41 16.28
C SER A 51 0.08 15.28 15.01
N LYS A 52 -0.03 16.60 15.15
CA LYS A 52 0.21 17.52 14.03
C LYS A 52 1.67 17.42 13.58
N ASN A 53 1.92 17.43 12.27
CA ASN A 53 3.26 17.41 11.67
C ASN A 53 4.12 16.18 12.05
N SER A 54 3.52 15.02 12.36
CA SER A 54 4.28 13.81 12.68
C SER A 54 4.10 12.71 11.63
N GLN A 55 5.03 11.74 11.65
CA GLN A 55 5.01 10.56 10.79
C GLN A 55 5.08 9.31 11.68
N ALA A 56 4.36 8.27 11.28
CA ALA A 56 4.45 6.95 11.90
C ALA A 56 4.66 5.90 10.82
N VAL A 57 5.59 4.97 11.05
CA VAL A 57 5.79 3.77 10.22
C VAL A 57 5.71 2.58 11.14
N ILE A 58 4.74 1.69 10.92
CA ILE A 58 4.44 0.62 11.88
C ILE A 58 4.14 -0.68 11.15
N GLY A 59 4.72 -1.80 11.60
CA GLY A 59 4.50 -3.13 11.01
C GLY A 59 4.75 -3.14 9.51
N SER A 60 5.73 -2.35 9.04
CA SER A 60 6.07 -2.23 7.63
C SER A 60 7.44 -2.83 7.38
N THR A 61 7.60 -3.42 6.19
CA THR A 61 8.82 -4.08 5.76
C THR A 61 9.42 -3.34 4.57
N ASP A 62 10.66 -2.89 4.71
CA ASP A 62 11.41 -2.22 3.65
C ASP A 62 12.57 -3.12 3.19
N VAL A 63 12.57 -3.46 1.90
CA VAL A 63 13.63 -4.20 1.20
C VAL A 63 14.28 -3.26 0.20
N LYS A 64 15.59 -3.03 0.32
CA LYS A 64 16.32 -2.08 -0.51
C LYS A 64 17.62 -2.68 -0.99
N LYS A 65 17.86 -2.63 -2.31
CA LYS A 65 19.13 -3.08 -2.93
C LYS A 65 19.50 -4.52 -2.55
N SER A 66 18.49 -5.40 -2.49
CA SER A 66 18.67 -6.78 -2.03
C SER A 66 18.41 -7.78 -3.16
N ALA A 67 19.09 -8.93 -3.10
CA ALA A 67 18.74 -10.12 -3.86
C ALA A 67 17.98 -11.07 -2.94
N ILE A 68 16.72 -11.36 -3.25
CA ILE A 68 15.88 -12.30 -2.50
C ILE A 68 15.56 -13.47 -3.41
N GLN A 69 16.02 -14.65 -3.03
CA GLN A 69 15.81 -15.87 -3.79
C GLN A 69 15.18 -16.93 -2.91
N THR A 70 14.25 -17.71 -3.48
CA THR A 70 13.64 -18.86 -2.79
C THR A 70 13.14 -18.58 -1.38
N SER A 71 12.69 -17.34 -1.13
CA SER A 71 12.39 -16.85 0.21
C SER A 71 10.95 -16.37 0.31
N LYS A 72 10.47 -16.18 1.54
CA LYS A 72 9.13 -15.68 1.84
C LYS A 72 9.21 -14.42 2.69
N ILE A 73 8.51 -13.37 2.28
CA ILE A 73 8.24 -12.18 3.10
C ILE A 73 6.77 -12.27 3.53
N ASN A 74 6.53 -12.38 4.83
CA ASN A 74 5.21 -12.31 5.44
C ASN A 74 5.12 -11.03 6.25
N ASN A 75 4.31 -10.08 5.80
CA ASN A 75 4.07 -8.84 6.50
C ASN A 75 2.60 -8.76 6.92
N GLU A 76 2.37 -8.43 8.18
CA GLU A 76 1.04 -8.38 8.76
C GLU A 76 0.92 -7.17 9.69
N GLY A 77 0.02 -6.25 9.34
CA GLY A 77 -0.26 -5.07 10.16
C GLY A 77 -1.75 -4.95 10.46
N ARG A 78 -2.14 -5.20 11.71
CA ARG A 78 -3.51 -5.01 12.19
C ARG A 78 -3.61 -3.77 13.05
N THR A 79 -4.65 -2.99 12.81
CA THR A 79 -4.99 -1.86 13.67
C THR A 79 -6.49 -1.61 13.70
N TYR A 80 -7.04 -1.20 14.85
CA TYR A 80 -8.46 -0.91 14.94
C TYR A 80 -8.74 0.57 14.66
N ASN A 81 -7.99 1.47 15.30
CA ASN A 81 -8.25 2.91 15.22
C ASN A 81 -7.03 3.68 14.73
N VAL A 82 -7.09 4.20 13.50
CA VAL A 82 -6.04 5.03 12.89
C VAL A 82 -6.50 6.47 12.79
N LYS A 83 -5.88 7.35 13.58
CA LYS A 83 -6.10 8.79 13.52
C LYS A 83 -4.81 9.50 13.12
N VAL A 84 -4.77 9.98 11.88
CA VAL A 84 -3.65 10.77 11.38
C VAL A 84 -3.92 12.25 11.65
N GLY A 85 -3.03 12.93 12.37
CA GLY A 85 -3.13 14.35 12.70
C GLY A 85 -3.11 15.26 11.46
N LYS A 86 -3.20 16.58 11.64
CA LYS A 86 -3.07 17.57 10.54
C LYS A 86 -1.62 17.61 10.03
N ASN A 87 -1.42 17.71 8.71
CA ASN A 87 -0.08 17.72 8.09
C ASN A 87 0.78 16.51 8.51
N ALA A 88 0.15 15.37 8.77
CA ALA A 88 0.82 14.20 9.33
C ALA A 88 0.68 13.01 8.39
N GLY A 89 1.45 11.96 8.63
CA GLY A 89 1.37 10.72 7.87
C GLY A 89 1.44 9.48 8.72
N ALA A 90 0.87 8.40 8.20
CA ALA A 90 1.01 7.06 8.77
C ALA A 90 1.19 6.04 7.65
N GLN A 91 2.19 5.18 7.79
CA GLN A 91 2.41 3.98 7.00
C GLN A 91 2.29 2.76 7.90
N ILE A 92 1.35 1.86 7.59
CA ILE A 92 1.00 0.74 8.46
C ILE A 92 0.92 -0.53 7.63
N GLY A 93 1.49 -1.64 8.11
CA GLY A 93 1.26 -2.95 7.50
C GLY A 93 1.64 -3.00 6.02
N SER A 94 2.68 -2.26 5.60
CA SER A 94 3.02 -2.06 4.19
C SER A 94 4.37 -2.67 3.85
N VAL A 95 4.51 -3.16 2.62
CA VAL A 95 5.78 -3.68 2.09
C VAL A 95 6.29 -2.74 1.02
N LYS A 96 7.56 -2.36 1.11
CA LYS A 96 8.24 -1.62 0.05
C LYS A 96 9.48 -2.38 -0.40
N VAL A 97 9.58 -2.61 -1.71
CA VAL A 97 10.72 -3.23 -2.38
C VAL A 97 11.28 -2.20 -3.36
N ASP A 98 12.53 -1.79 -3.17
CA ASP A 98 13.20 -0.82 -4.04
C ASP A 98 14.54 -1.35 -4.53
N ALA A 99 14.81 -1.14 -5.82
CA ALA A 99 16.08 -1.48 -6.46
C ALA A 99 16.56 -2.92 -6.18
N SER A 100 15.63 -3.89 -6.13
CA SER A 100 15.91 -5.25 -5.65
C SER A 100 15.58 -6.31 -6.71
N VAL A 101 16.14 -7.50 -6.52
CA VAL A 101 15.90 -8.66 -7.37
C VAL A 101 15.19 -9.72 -6.56
N ILE A 102 13.96 -10.07 -6.94
CA ILE A 102 13.12 -11.06 -6.27
C ILE A 102 12.92 -12.25 -7.22
N GLN A 103 13.35 -13.44 -6.83
CA GLN A 103 13.27 -14.63 -7.67
C GLN A 103 12.72 -15.83 -6.91
N LYS A 104 11.81 -16.58 -7.54
CA LYS A 104 11.22 -17.81 -6.96
C LYS A 104 10.73 -17.61 -5.52
N SER A 105 10.23 -16.41 -5.22
CA SER A 105 9.94 -15.98 -3.86
C SER A 105 8.48 -15.58 -3.71
N LYS A 106 8.03 -15.43 -2.47
CA LYS A 106 6.67 -15.03 -2.15
C LYS A 106 6.67 -13.81 -1.24
N ILE A 107 5.90 -12.79 -1.60
CA ILE A 107 5.59 -11.63 -0.76
C ILE A 107 4.11 -11.74 -0.42
N ASP A 108 3.80 -12.01 0.84
CA ASP A 108 2.44 -11.98 1.37
C ASP A 108 2.33 -10.78 2.31
N ASN A 109 1.49 -9.81 1.95
CA ASN A 109 1.14 -8.69 2.79
C ASN A 109 -0.32 -8.79 3.20
N TYR A 110 -0.58 -8.70 4.49
CA TYR A 110 -1.91 -8.64 5.06
C TYR A 110 -2.04 -7.39 5.92
N SER A 111 -3.16 -6.69 5.80
CA SER A 111 -3.50 -5.64 6.75
C SER A 111 -4.97 -5.59 7.09
N ASP A 112 -5.27 -5.08 8.28
CA ASP A 112 -6.63 -4.81 8.71
C ASP A 112 -6.65 -3.48 9.44
N ALA A 113 -7.58 -2.60 9.08
CA ALA A 113 -7.73 -1.25 9.62
C ALA A 113 -9.20 -0.82 9.73
N GLN A 114 -9.81 -0.92 10.90
CA GLN A 114 -11.26 -0.70 11.02
C GLN A 114 -11.68 0.76 10.84
N HIS A 115 -11.10 1.70 11.59
CA HIS A 115 -11.48 3.10 11.55
C HIS A 115 -10.29 3.97 11.17
N ILE A 116 -10.32 4.52 9.95
CA ILE A 116 -9.24 5.36 9.43
C ILE A 116 -9.76 6.78 9.25
N LYS A 117 -9.13 7.72 9.94
CA LYS A 117 -9.42 9.14 9.83
C LYS A 117 -8.15 9.93 9.59
N THR A 118 -8.09 10.68 8.49
CA THR A 118 -6.99 11.60 8.24
C THR A 118 -7.38 13.06 8.53
N GLY A 119 -6.46 13.81 9.15
CA GLY A 119 -6.55 15.25 9.30
C GLY A 119 -6.41 15.97 7.95
N LYS A 120 -6.51 17.30 7.96
CA LYS A 120 -6.26 18.14 6.78
C LYS A 120 -4.79 18.03 6.33
N ASN A 121 -4.56 17.98 5.02
CA ASN A 121 -3.23 17.89 4.40
C ASN A 121 -2.42 16.66 4.87
N SER A 122 -3.08 15.52 5.05
CA SER A 122 -2.46 14.35 5.69
C SER A 122 -2.53 13.12 4.80
N ARG A 123 -1.72 12.11 5.10
CA ARG A 123 -1.66 10.87 4.32
C ARG A 123 -1.76 9.63 5.21
N ALA A 124 -2.63 8.69 4.88
CA ALA A 124 -2.59 7.34 5.42
C ALA A 124 -2.25 6.35 4.31
N GLN A 125 -1.34 5.44 4.59
CA GLN A 125 -0.94 4.36 3.70
C GLN A 125 -0.96 3.06 4.50
N ILE A 126 -1.89 2.17 4.18
CA ILE A 126 -2.15 0.99 4.98
C ILE A 126 -2.23 -0.22 4.06
N GLY A 127 -1.51 -1.29 4.38
CA GLY A 127 -1.64 -2.52 3.61
C GLY A 127 -1.17 -2.39 2.17
N THR A 128 -0.23 -1.50 1.87
CA THR A 128 0.22 -1.33 0.49
C THR A 128 1.44 -2.17 0.20
N VAL A 129 1.55 -2.66 -1.03
CA VAL A 129 2.78 -3.23 -1.56
C VAL A 129 3.31 -2.30 -2.64
N GLU A 130 4.52 -1.77 -2.45
CA GLU A 130 5.20 -0.95 -3.45
C GLU A 130 6.44 -1.66 -3.97
N ILE A 131 6.55 -1.84 -5.27
CA ILE A 131 7.71 -2.43 -5.95
C ILE A 131 8.23 -1.41 -6.94
N GLN A 132 9.45 -0.93 -6.72
CA GLN A 132 10.05 0.13 -7.51
C GLN A 132 11.42 -0.29 -8.02
N LYS A 133 11.72 0.00 -9.29
CA LYS A 133 13.05 -0.22 -9.89
C LYS A 133 13.57 -1.65 -9.69
N SER A 134 12.69 -2.63 -9.65
CA SER A 134 13.01 -3.99 -9.19
C SER A 134 12.73 -5.02 -10.28
N SER A 135 13.38 -6.17 -10.19
CA SER A 135 13.12 -7.33 -11.05
C SER A 135 12.45 -8.43 -10.25
N VAL A 136 11.22 -8.78 -10.61
CA VAL A 136 10.41 -9.84 -9.98
C VAL A 136 10.23 -10.97 -10.98
N LYS A 137 10.81 -12.14 -10.70
CA LYS A 137 10.80 -13.29 -11.61
C LYS A 137 10.27 -14.54 -10.91
N SER A 138 9.35 -15.25 -11.56
CA SER A 138 8.80 -16.52 -11.06
C SER A 138 8.32 -16.43 -9.60
N SER A 139 7.74 -15.29 -9.23
CA SER A 139 7.42 -14.97 -7.83
C SER A 139 5.93 -14.68 -7.67
N THR A 140 5.44 -14.77 -6.44
CA THR A 140 4.07 -14.39 -6.09
C THR A 140 4.09 -13.18 -5.17
N VAL A 141 3.28 -12.18 -5.51
CA VAL A 141 2.99 -11.02 -4.66
C VAL A 141 1.51 -11.06 -4.34
N SER A 142 1.18 -11.29 -3.08
CA SER A 142 -0.19 -11.26 -2.56
C SER A 142 -0.31 -10.08 -1.62
N ASN A 143 -1.33 -9.26 -1.85
CA ASN A 143 -1.71 -8.20 -0.94
C ASN A 143 -3.19 -8.37 -0.60
N ASP A 144 -3.51 -8.48 0.69
CA ASP A 144 -4.86 -8.59 1.21
C ASP A 144 -5.07 -7.52 2.27
N SER A 145 -6.14 -6.75 2.18
CA SER A 145 -6.38 -5.64 3.10
C SER A 145 -7.84 -5.35 3.34
N GLN A 146 -8.19 -5.15 4.60
CA GLN A 146 -9.55 -4.79 5.00
C GLN A 146 -9.57 -3.43 5.65
N ALA A 147 -10.56 -2.60 5.31
CA ALA A 147 -10.77 -1.33 5.96
C ALA A 147 -12.23 -0.93 6.07
N TYR A 148 -12.77 -0.86 7.28
CA TYR A 148 -14.21 -0.74 7.45
C TYR A 148 -14.71 0.67 7.18
N HIS A 149 -14.13 1.69 7.83
CA HIS A 149 -14.55 3.07 7.69
C HIS A 149 -13.37 3.98 7.40
N ILE A 150 -13.39 4.60 6.23
CA ILE A 150 -12.34 5.51 5.77
C ILE A 150 -12.93 6.91 5.63
N LYS A 151 -12.34 7.87 6.34
CA LYS A 151 -12.69 9.28 6.25
C LYS A 151 -11.44 10.11 6.01
N THR A 152 -11.32 10.69 4.82
CA THR A 152 -10.21 11.61 4.55
C THR A 152 -10.54 13.02 4.99
N GLY A 153 -9.55 13.74 5.53
CA GLY A 153 -9.62 15.19 5.75
C GLY A 153 -9.50 15.95 4.42
N LYS A 154 -9.70 17.28 4.44
CA LYS A 154 -9.52 18.14 3.26
C LYS A 154 -8.07 18.12 2.76
N ASN A 155 -7.87 18.09 1.44
CA ASN A 155 -6.55 18.03 0.81
C ASN A 155 -5.69 16.83 1.29
N SER A 156 -6.31 15.69 1.54
CA SER A 156 -5.65 14.54 2.16
C SER A 156 -5.73 13.30 1.28
N ALA A 157 -4.91 12.30 1.59
CA ALA A 157 -4.89 11.03 0.87
C ALA A 157 -5.06 9.84 1.84
N ALA A 158 -5.79 8.83 1.40
CA ALA A 158 -5.77 7.50 2.02
C ALA A 158 -5.53 6.46 0.91
N VAL A 159 -4.50 5.64 1.08
CA VAL A 159 -4.18 4.54 0.17
C VAL A 159 -4.22 3.26 0.98
N ILE A 160 -5.16 2.39 0.65
CA ILE A 160 -5.45 1.18 1.42
C ILE A 160 -5.37 -0.02 0.49
N GLY A 161 -4.65 -1.06 0.90
CA GLY A 161 -4.71 -2.34 0.21
C GLY A 161 -4.27 -2.30 -1.25
N SER A 162 -3.42 -1.34 -1.63
CA SER A 162 -3.08 -1.12 -3.03
C SER A 162 -1.69 -1.64 -3.37
N THR A 163 -1.54 -2.20 -4.57
CA THR A 163 -0.26 -2.70 -5.09
C THR A 163 0.24 -1.75 -6.18
N ASN A 164 1.43 -1.19 -6.00
CA ASN A 164 2.05 -0.26 -6.95
C ASN A 164 3.36 -0.85 -7.48
N ILE A 165 3.46 -1.04 -8.79
CA ILE A 165 4.65 -1.51 -9.49
C ILE A 165 5.13 -0.40 -10.42
N ASN A 166 6.35 0.08 -10.22
CA ASN A 166 6.88 1.20 -10.99
C ASN A 166 8.31 0.93 -11.47
N LYS A 167 8.60 1.27 -12.74
CA LYS A 167 9.94 1.10 -13.33
C LYS A 167 10.53 -0.29 -13.11
N SER A 168 9.69 -1.32 -13.15
CA SER A 168 10.08 -2.66 -12.74
C SER A 168 9.92 -3.66 -13.88
N PHE A 169 10.62 -4.77 -13.75
CA PHE A 169 10.51 -5.91 -14.63
C PHE A 169 9.79 -7.03 -13.90
N VAL A 170 8.67 -7.51 -14.44
CA VAL A 170 7.86 -8.59 -13.84
C VAL A 170 7.70 -9.70 -14.85
N LYS A 171 8.19 -10.90 -14.53
CA LYS A 171 8.15 -12.04 -15.46
C LYS A 171 7.69 -13.31 -14.78
N ALA A 172 6.83 -14.06 -15.46
CA ALA A 172 6.34 -15.36 -15.00
C ALA A 172 5.79 -15.32 -13.56
N SER A 173 5.21 -14.19 -13.15
CA SER A 173 4.86 -13.93 -11.76
C SER A 173 3.35 -13.79 -11.57
N LYS A 174 2.89 -13.97 -10.34
CA LYS A 174 1.50 -13.76 -9.95
C LYS A 174 1.40 -12.55 -9.03
N ILE A 175 0.61 -11.56 -9.43
CA ILE A 175 0.26 -10.40 -8.62
C ILE A 175 -1.21 -10.52 -8.25
N LYS A 176 -1.50 -10.67 -6.96
CA LYS A 176 -2.86 -10.79 -6.42
C LYS A 176 -3.07 -9.66 -5.43
N ASN A 177 -4.08 -8.84 -5.69
CA ASN A 177 -4.48 -7.76 -4.79
C ASN A 177 -5.95 -7.92 -4.44
N GLU A 178 -6.24 -8.11 -3.16
CA GLU A 178 -7.59 -8.23 -2.63
C GLU A 178 -7.83 -7.15 -1.58
N SER A 179 -8.98 -6.50 -1.64
CA SER A 179 -9.34 -5.57 -0.56
C SER A 179 -10.83 -5.44 -0.35
N ALA A 180 -11.22 -5.02 0.84
CA ALA A 180 -12.59 -4.65 1.13
C ALA A 180 -12.63 -3.33 1.90
N ALA A 181 -13.59 -2.48 1.54
CA ALA A 181 -14.01 -1.38 2.37
C ALA A 181 -15.53 -1.32 2.52
N ILE A 182 -16.01 -0.93 3.71
CA ILE A 182 -17.46 -0.76 3.91
C ILE A 182 -17.83 0.68 3.57
N ASP A 183 -17.25 1.67 4.24
CA ASP A 183 -17.56 3.08 4.03
C ASP A 183 -16.33 3.88 3.60
N VAL A 184 -16.42 4.54 2.45
CA VAL A 184 -15.37 5.43 1.94
C VAL A 184 -15.94 6.83 1.80
N LYS A 185 -15.43 7.77 2.62
CA LYS A 185 -15.79 9.18 2.55
C LYS A 185 -14.54 10.02 2.26
N THR A 186 -14.48 10.59 1.06
CA THR A 186 -13.45 11.55 0.71
C THR A 186 -13.93 12.99 0.89
N SER A 187 -13.10 13.82 1.52
CA SER A 187 -13.39 15.25 1.66
C SER A 187 -12.97 16.05 0.42
N LYS A 188 -13.22 17.36 0.43
CA LYS A 188 -12.85 18.28 -0.65
C LYS A 188 -11.35 18.18 -1.00
N ASN A 189 -11.05 18.14 -2.30
CA ASN A 189 -9.68 18.07 -2.85
C ASN A 189 -8.86 16.86 -2.34
N SER A 190 -9.52 15.76 -1.98
CA SER A 190 -8.85 14.61 -1.36
C SER A 190 -8.86 13.40 -2.28
N VAL A 191 -8.00 12.43 -1.97
CA VAL A 191 -7.85 11.19 -2.74
C VAL A 191 -8.08 9.99 -1.83
N ALA A 192 -8.85 9.01 -2.31
CA ALA A 192 -8.84 7.66 -1.74
C ALA A 192 -8.49 6.65 -2.84
N VAL A 193 -7.54 5.77 -2.55
CA VAL A 193 -7.21 4.62 -3.41
C VAL A 193 -7.38 3.37 -2.57
N ILE A 194 -8.33 2.52 -2.95
CA ILE A 194 -8.70 1.32 -2.20
C ILE A 194 -8.51 0.13 -3.11
N GLY A 195 -7.71 -0.84 -2.68
CA GLY A 195 -7.63 -2.13 -3.35
C GLY A 195 -7.28 -2.05 -4.82
N SER A 196 -6.47 -1.09 -5.26
CA SER A 196 -6.13 -0.88 -6.67
C SER A 196 -4.73 -1.39 -6.98
N THR A 197 -4.52 -1.77 -8.24
CA THR A 197 -3.21 -2.21 -8.74
C THR A 197 -2.72 -1.25 -9.82
N ASP A 198 -1.66 -0.51 -9.54
CA ASP A 198 -1.04 0.41 -10.51
C ASP A 198 0.27 -0.17 -11.04
N ILE A 199 0.44 -0.21 -12.35
CA ILE A 199 1.67 -0.63 -13.04
C ILE A 199 2.13 0.50 -13.94
N LYS A 200 3.28 1.09 -13.65
CA LYS A 200 3.77 2.31 -14.32
C LYS A 200 5.17 2.07 -14.85
N LYS A 201 5.44 2.46 -16.09
CA LYS A 201 6.78 2.43 -16.70
C LYS A 201 7.48 1.07 -16.57
N SER A 202 6.72 -0.03 -16.63
CA SER A 202 7.20 -1.37 -16.30
C SER A 202 7.05 -2.32 -17.49
N ASP A 203 7.77 -3.43 -17.45
CA ASP A 203 7.64 -4.51 -18.43
C ASP A 203 7.10 -5.75 -17.71
N VAL A 204 5.94 -6.25 -18.16
CA VAL A 204 5.21 -7.35 -17.56
C VAL A 204 5.00 -8.46 -18.58
N GLN A 205 5.57 -9.63 -18.27
CA GLN A 205 5.69 -10.73 -19.20
C GLN A 205 5.16 -12.02 -18.58
N ARG A 206 4.35 -12.78 -19.31
CA ARG A 206 3.94 -14.13 -18.88
C ARG A 206 3.35 -14.18 -17.46
N SER A 207 2.70 -13.10 -17.03
CA SER A 207 2.31 -12.91 -15.63
C SER A 207 0.79 -12.91 -15.49
N LYS A 208 0.33 -13.23 -14.28
CA LYS A 208 -1.09 -13.18 -13.91
C LYS A 208 -1.29 -12.03 -12.94
N ILE A 209 -2.08 -11.03 -13.32
CA ILE A 209 -2.46 -9.91 -12.47
C ILE A 209 -3.95 -10.08 -12.15
N SER A 210 -4.28 -10.20 -10.87
CA SER A 210 -5.66 -10.31 -10.43
C SER A 210 -5.94 -9.30 -9.32
N ASN A 211 -6.97 -8.48 -9.52
CA ASN A 211 -7.46 -7.54 -8.53
C ASN A 211 -8.91 -7.91 -8.14
N LYS A 212 -9.23 -7.90 -6.85
CA LYS A 212 -10.58 -8.13 -6.35
C LYS A 212 -10.85 -7.19 -5.20
N SER A 213 -11.74 -6.24 -5.40
CA SER A 213 -12.03 -5.25 -4.37
C SER A 213 -13.50 -4.91 -4.24
N TYR A 214 -13.93 -4.65 -3.02
CA TYR A 214 -15.29 -4.22 -2.73
C TYR A 214 -15.28 -2.89 -1.99
N ALA A 215 -16.19 -1.98 -2.34
CA ALA A 215 -16.54 -0.84 -1.51
C ALA A 215 -18.06 -0.73 -1.32
N GLY A 216 -18.52 -0.68 -0.07
CA GLY A 216 -19.94 -0.64 0.27
C GLY A 216 -20.61 0.70 -0.05
N GLU A 217 -20.39 1.73 0.77
CA GLU A 217 -20.87 3.09 0.54
C GLU A 217 -19.72 4.02 0.19
N VAL A 218 -19.84 4.71 -0.96
CA VAL A 218 -18.77 5.58 -1.46
C VAL A 218 -19.28 7.00 -1.63
N ARG A 219 -18.71 7.94 -0.88
CA ARG A 219 -18.98 9.37 -1.01
C ARG A 219 -17.72 10.11 -1.40
N VAL A 220 -17.70 10.64 -2.61
CA VAL A 220 -16.59 11.43 -3.14
C VAL A 220 -16.91 12.91 -3.00
N GLY A 221 -16.16 13.64 -2.16
CA GLY A 221 -16.36 15.08 -1.94
C GLY A 221 -16.07 15.93 -3.17
N LYS A 222 -16.32 17.25 -3.12
CA LYS A 222 -16.05 18.19 -4.23
C LYS A 222 -14.57 18.23 -4.63
N ASN A 223 -14.26 18.25 -5.93
CA ASN A 223 -12.89 18.23 -6.46
C ASN A 223 -12.05 17.03 -5.95
N ALA A 224 -12.68 15.95 -5.53
CA ALA A 224 -12.00 14.79 -4.94
C ALA A 224 -11.92 13.65 -5.95
N LYS A 225 -11.04 12.69 -5.68
CA LYS A 225 -10.87 11.49 -6.50
C LYS A 225 -10.97 10.25 -5.65
N ALA A 226 -11.63 9.23 -6.17
CA ALA A 226 -11.59 7.90 -5.60
C ALA A 226 -11.23 6.88 -6.69
N GLN A 227 -10.33 5.96 -6.37
CA GLN A 227 -9.99 4.81 -7.21
C GLN A 227 -10.23 3.57 -6.36
N ILE A 228 -11.15 2.71 -6.78
CA ILE A 228 -11.62 1.57 -5.99
C ILE A 228 -11.52 0.33 -6.84
N GLY A 229 -10.62 -0.56 -6.48
CA GLY A 229 -10.54 -1.84 -7.15
C GLY A 229 -10.12 -1.75 -8.61
N SER A 230 -9.41 -0.71 -9.03
CA SER A 230 -9.04 -0.55 -10.43
C SER A 230 -7.65 -1.10 -10.72
N ILE A 231 -7.42 -1.52 -11.96
CA ILE A 231 -6.09 -1.85 -12.46
C ILE A 231 -5.70 -0.75 -13.45
N GLU A 232 -4.65 0.01 -13.14
CA GLU A 232 -4.14 1.05 -14.02
C GLU A 232 -2.75 0.67 -14.52
N ILE A 233 -2.60 0.56 -15.84
CA ILE A 233 -1.34 0.25 -16.51
C ILE A 233 -0.98 1.45 -17.38
N GLN A 234 0.14 2.12 -17.09
CA GLN A 234 0.57 3.30 -17.82
C GLN A 234 2.00 3.16 -18.33
N LYS A 235 2.22 3.50 -19.60
CA LYS A 235 3.55 3.56 -20.22
C LYS A 235 4.32 2.27 -20.01
N SER A 236 3.63 1.13 -20.06
CA SER A 236 4.16 -0.17 -19.69
C SER A 236 3.89 -1.17 -20.79
N ASN A 237 4.82 -2.11 -20.97
CA ASN A 237 4.64 -3.23 -21.88
C ASN A 237 4.00 -4.38 -21.10
N VAL A 238 2.91 -4.92 -21.62
CA VAL A 238 2.26 -6.10 -21.04
C VAL A 238 2.04 -7.11 -22.15
N TYR A 239 2.65 -8.28 -22.02
CA TYR A 239 2.54 -9.30 -23.05
C TYR A 239 2.45 -10.71 -22.47
N ASN A 240 1.73 -11.57 -23.21
CA ASN A 240 1.43 -12.95 -22.82
C ASN A 240 0.94 -13.07 -21.37
N SER A 241 0.23 -12.05 -20.88
CA SER A 241 -0.15 -11.91 -19.49
C SER A 241 -1.67 -11.86 -19.38
N THR A 242 -2.19 -12.39 -18.27
CA THR A 242 -3.62 -12.34 -17.97
C THR A 242 -3.87 -11.26 -16.94
N ILE A 243 -4.80 -10.35 -17.23
CA ILE A 243 -5.27 -9.33 -16.29
C ILE A 243 -6.74 -9.62 -15.98
N LYS A 244 -7.07 -9.76 -14.69
CA LYS A 244 -8.43 -9.98 -14.22
C LYS A 244 -8.77 -8.96 -13.14
N ASN A 245 -9.90 -8.31 -13.26
CA ASN A 245 -10.43 -7.44 -12.22
C ASN A 245 -11.85 -7.90 -11.84
N LYS A 246 -12.08 -8.15 -10.56
CA LYS A 246 -13.40 -8.49 -10.01
C LYS A 246 -13.70 -7.54 -8.86
N SER A 247 -14.02 -6.31 -9.20
CA SER A 247 -14.23 -5.27 -8.20
C SER A 247 -15.49 -4.47 -8.46
N CYS A 248 -16.09 -3.97 -7.38
CA CYS A 248 -17.27 -3.12 -7.45
C CYS A 248 -17.30 -2.09 -6.31
N ALA A 249 -18.09 -1.05 -6.52
CA ALA A 249 -18.47 -0.06 -5.53
C ALA A 249 -19.99 0.09 -5.55
N SER A 250 -20.60 0.14 -4.36
CA SER A 250 -22.05 0.32 -4.21
C SER A 250 -22.35 1.70 -3.62
N ASN A 251 -23.64 2.10 -3.65
CA ASN A 251 -24.17 3.30 -2.99
C ASN A 251 -23.30 4.56 -3.20
N VAL A 252 -22.99 4.84 -4.47
CA VAL A 252 -22.02 5.86 -4.85
C VAL A 252 -22.67 7.24 -4.90
N LYS A 253 -22.03 8.24 -4.28
CA LYS A 253 -22.31 9.67 -4.46
C LYS A 253 -21.03 10.41 -4.85
N VAL A 254 -21.03 11.05 -6.01
CA VAL A 254 -19.88 11.83 -6.51
C VAL A 254 -20.22 13.31 -6.50
N GLY A 255 -19.41 14.10 -5.79
CA GLY A 255 -19.56 15.54 -5.70
C GLY A 255 -19.12 16.26 -6.99
N LYS A 256 -19.40 17.57 -7.04
CA LYS A 256 -19.03 18.43 -8.18
C LYS A 256 -17.53 18.37 -8.48
N ASN A 257 -17.20 18.30 -9.78
CA ASN A 257 -15.83 18.28 -10.33
C ASN A 257 -14.96 17.15 -9.76
N SER A 258 -15.57 16.01 -9.45
CA SER A 258 -14.91 14.86 -8.83
C SER A 258 -14.98 13.65 -9.74
N SER A 259 -14.11 12.68 -9.49
CA SER A 259 -14.08 11.43 -10.24
C SER A 259 -14.08 10.22 -9.32
N LEU A 260 -14.80 9.18 -9.75
CA LEU A 260 -14.69 7.83 -9.20
C LEU A 260 -14.28 6.90 -10.33
N GLU A 261 -13.24 6.11 -10.10
CA GLU A 261 -12.84 5.01 -10.96
C GLU A 261 -13.00 3.71 -10.17
N ALA A 262 -14.06 2.94 -10.44
CA ALA A 262 -14.37 1.73 -9.70
C ALA A 262 -14.35 0.50 -10.61
N GLY A 263 -13.56 -0.51 -10.26
CA GLY A 263 -13.54 -1.81 -10.94
C GLY A 263 -13.06 -1.78 -12.39
N SER A 264 -12.34 -0.74 -12.80
CA SER A 264 -11.89 -0.58 -14.19
C SER A 264 -10.56 -1.29 -14.46
N ILE A 265 -10.28 -1.57 -15.73
CA ILE A 265 -8.94 -1.92 -16.23
C ILE A 265 -8.59 -0.87 -17.28
N ASN A 266 -7.59 -0.04 -16.96
CA ASN A 266 -7.14 1.05 -17.82
C ASN A 266 -5.72 0.77 -18.29
N ILE A 267 -5.50 0.67 -19.60
CA ILE A 267 -4.19 0.46 -20.21
C ILE A 267 -3.90 1.67 -21.11
N LYS A 268 -2.84 2.42 -20.81
CA LYS A 268 -2.48 3.70 -21.44
C LYS A 268 -0.98 3.82 -21.70
#